data_AF-A0A9D4URD1-F1
#
_entry.id   AF-A0A9D4URD1-F1
#
_cell.length_a   1.000
_cell.length_b   1.000
_cell.length_c   1.000
_cell.angle_alpha   90.00
_cell.angle_beta   90.00
_cell.angle_gamma   90.00
#
_symmetry.space_group_name_H-M   'P 1'
#
loop_
_entity.id
_entity.type
_entity.pdbx_description
1 polymer ?
#
loop_
_entity_poly.entity_id
_entity_poly.type
_entity_poly.pdbx_seq_one_letter_code
_entity_poly.pdbx_strand_id
1 'polypeptide(L)'
;MAASYAKPSRTTPMCDNVDDTFSIKCDEKKTCKDDCKPSSAVEHWVLFNMPYLQGDQEGKILRALYDLQYQFDNVDAFIVGRVLNKVEKVTHALFVRFPTVEMLKDYYKSEALSRVICSMLPHLYGEIVIDYVSATGPLDTNQKDPMCATVTLLRKKKDVCSGEIDCALHSLMGAVDELGFVKGFTAGSNVFIRGDKHFTHGFASYVKTVCELEKLEENSHYAKTLHHKVLPLSCSTVTVNVMAFKPIKSCL
;
A
#
# COMPACT_ATOMS: atom_id res chain seq x y z
N MET A 1 55.40 2.22 -51.31
CA MET A 1 55.73 2.50 -49.90
C MET A 1 54.43 2.46 -49.12
N ALA A 2 54.40 1.60 -48.11
CA ALA A 2 53.23 1.23 -47.35
C ALA A 2 52.92 2.23 -46.23
N ALA A 3 51.64 2.43 -45.96
CA ALA A 3 51.13 2.59 -44.60
C ALA A 3 49.69 2.08 -44.56
N SER A 4 49.56 0.83 -44.13
CA SER A 4 48.32 0.15 -43.79
C SER A 4 47.73 0.75 -42.52
N TYR A 5 46.42 1.05 -42.51
CA TYR A 5 45.65 1.07 -41.28
C TYR A 5 44.44 0.14 -41.42
N ALA A 6 44.45 -0.86 -40.55
CA ALA A 6 43.51 -1.96 -40.49
C ALA A 6 42.14 -1.51 -39.98
N LYS A 7 41.09 -2.09 -40.56
CA LYS A 7 39.73 -2.13 -40.03
C LYS A 7 39.70 -2.96 -38.75
N PRO A 8 39.04 -2.52 -37.67
CA PRO A 8 38.56 -3.43 -36.64
C PRO A 8 37.19 -3.99 -37.04
N SER A 9 37.14 -5.30 -37.28
CA SER A 9 35.92 -6.09 -37.20
C SER A 9 35.42 -6.09 -35.76
N ARG A 10 34.20 -5.62 -35.50
CA ARG A 10 33.45 -5.97 -34.30
C ARG A 10 32.08 -6.48 -34.70
N THR A 11 31.96 -7.79 -34.55
CA THR A 11 30.75 -8.58 -34.41
C THR A 11 29.72 -7.89 -33.53
N THR A 12 28.52 -7.69 -34.07
CA THR A 12 27.29 -7.45 -33.31
C THR A 12 26.95 -8.69 -32.49
N PRO A 13 26.72 -8.60 -31.16
CA PRO A 13 25.96 -9.59 -30.45
C PRO A 13 24.48 -9.22 -30.44
N MET A 14 23.65 -10.24 -30.64
CA MET A 14 22.20 -10.22 -30.55
C MET A 14 21.75 -9.78 -29.15
N CYS A 15 20.62 -9.08 -29.10
CA CYS A 15 19.91 -8.80 -27.86
C CYS A 15 19.25 -10.08 -27.36
N ASP A 16 19.95 -10.80 -26.48
CA ASP A 16 19.34 -11.89 -25.72
C ASP A 16 18.73 -11.34 -24.42
N ASN A 17 17.50 -11.81 -24.17
CA ASN A 17 16.74 -11.60 -22.94
C ASN A 17 17.56 -11.94 -21.70
N VAL A 18 17.55 -11.07 -20.69
CA VAL A 18 18.04 -11.41 -19.34
C VAL A 18 17.00 -10.98 -18.32
N ASP A 19 16.28 -11.99 -17.82
CA ASP A 19 15.66 -12.00 -16.49
C ASP A 19 16.78 -11.81 -15.45
N ASP A 20 16.89 -10.63 -14.85
CA ASP A 20 17.75 -10.41 -13.69
C ASP A 20 16.94 -10.56 -12.40
N THR A 21 16.82 -11.81 -11.96
CA THR A 21 16.45 -12.16 -10.60
C THR A 21 17.71 -12.13 -9.74
N PHE A 22 17.75 -11.24 -8.76
CA PHE A 22 18.85 -11.09 -7.80
C PHE A 22 19.09 -12.42 -7.05
N SER A 23 20.19 -13.10 -7.35
CA SER A 23 20.59 -14.35 -6.67
C SER A 23 21.56 -14.06 -5.54
N ILE A 24 21.08 -14.16 -4.29
CA ILE A 24 21.92 -14.25 -3.10
C ILE A 24 22.49 -15.67 -3.06
N LYS A 25 23.82 -15.81 -3.01
CA LYS A 25 24.49 -17.10 -2.85
C LYS A 25 24.14 -17.70 -1.48
N CYS A 26 23.32 -18.76 -1.48
CA CYS A 26 23.11 -19.63 -0.33
C CYS A 26 24.09 -20.81 -0.39
N ASP A 27 24.75 -21.12 0.73
CA ASP A 27 25.64 -22.27 0.88
C ASP A 27 24.96 -23.58 0.47
N GLU A 28 25.57 -24.27 -0.50
CA GLU A 28 25.14 -25.59 -0.98
C GLU A 28 25.45 -26.67 0.06
N LYS A 29 24.45 -26.98 0.91
CA LYS A 29 24.04 -28.32 1.34
C LYS A 29 23.08 -28.25 2.53
N LYS A 30 21.84 -27.85 2.27
CA LYS A 30 20.68 -28.24 3.07
C LYS A 30 19.46 -28.19 2.16
N THR A 31 18.92 -29.35 1.82
CA THR A 31 17.62 -29.45 1.15
C THR A 31 16.55 -28.95 2.13
N CYS A 32 16.27 -27.65 2.08
CA CYS A 32 15.14 -27.05 2.75
C CYS A 32 13.88 -27.35 1.92
N LYS A 33 12.89 -27.96 2.56
CA LYS A 33 11.54 -28.20 2.04
C LYS A 33 10.95 -26.91 1.44
N ASP A 34 10.08 -27.07 0.46
CA ASP A 34 9.29 -26.03 -0.23
C ASP A 34 8.34 -25.18 0.67
N ASP A 35 8.60 -25.09 1.98
CA ASP A 35 7.68 -24.57 3.01
C ASP A 35 8.11 -23.21 3.61
N CYS A 36 8.64 -22.25 2.83
CA CYS A 36 9.00 -20.92 3.39
C CYS A 36 9.04 -19.78 2.36
N LYS A 37 8.11 -19.74 1.38
CA LYS A 37 7.90 -18.47 0.66
C LYS A 37 6.94 -17.62 1.52
N PRO A 38 7.35 -16.43 2.01
CA PRO A 38 6.43 -15.58 2.76
C PRO A 38 5.20 -15.27 1.90
N SER A 39 4.00 -15.43 2.44
CA SER A 39 2.76 -15.16 1.71
C SER A 39 2.72 -13.69 1.33
N SER A 40 2.51 -13.41 0.05
CA SER A 40 2.29 -12.06 -0.46
C SER A 40 0.81 -11.75 -0.52
N ALA A 41 0.43 -10.51 -0.23
CA ALA A 41 -0.92 -10.01 -0.44
C ALA A 41 -0.87 -8.67 -1.20
N VAL A 42 -2.00 -8.30 -1.76
CA VAL A 42 -2.18 -7.02 -2.47
C VAL A 42 -2.95 -6.07 -1.57
N GLU A 43 -2.34 -4.93 -1.30
CA GLU A 43 -2.97 -3.84 -0.58
C GLU A 43 -3.57 -2.85 -1.57
N HIS A 44 -4.86 -2.61 -1.42
CA HIS A 44 -5.63 -1.67 -2.21
C HIS A 44 -6.07 -0.53 -1.30
N TRP A 45 -5.54 0.67 -1.55
CA TRP A 45 -5.89 1.87 -0.80
C TRP A 45 -6.56 2.89 -1.72
N VAL A 46 -7.68 3.44 -1.29
CA VAL A 46 -8.40 4.53 -1.96
C VAL A 46 -8.58 5.68 -0.98
N LEU A 47 -8.07 6.85 -1.34
CA LEU A 47 -8.23 8.09 -0.58
C LEU A 47 -9.25 8.98 -1.29
N PHE A 48 -10.37 9.24 -0.65
CA PHE A 48 -11.48 9.97 -1.26
C PHE A 48 -11.45 11.46 -0.93
N ASN A 49 -11.66 12.27 -1.95
CA ASN A 49 -11.97 13.69 -1.85
C ASN A 49 -13.49 13.88 -1.89
N MET A 50 -14.07 14.26 -0.76
CA MET A 50 -15.49 14.59 -0.67
C MET A 50 -15.65 16.00 -0.08
N PRO A 51 -16.72 16.72 -0.43
CA PRO A 51 -17.03 17.97 0.25
C PRO A 51 -17.46 17.68 1.69
N TYR A 52 -17.71 18.74 2.45
CA TYR A 52 -18.42 18.60 3.72
C TYR A 52 -19.79 17.96 3.47
N LEU A 53 -20.00 16.77 4.04
CA LEU A 53 -21.25 16.01 3.95
C LEU A 53 -22.22 16.48 5.03
N GLN A 54 -23.49 16.66 4.66
CA GLN A 54 -24.53 17.19 5.55
C GLN A 54 -25.39 16.06 6.13
N GLY A 55 -25.87 16.23 7.36
CA GLY A 55 -26.78 15.27 7.99
C GLY A 55 -26.18 13.86 8.11
N ASP A 56 -26.88 12.84 7.61
CA ASP A 56 -26.48 11.43 7.68
C ASP A 56 -25.76 10.92 6.42
N GLN A 57 -25.44 11.80 5.47
CA GLN A 57 -24.83 11.43 4.18
C GLN A 57 -23.52 10.65 4.37
N GLU A 58 -22.64 11.12 5.25
CA GLU A 58 -21.39 10.43 5.56
C GLU A 58 -21.62 9.05 6.13
N GLY A 59 -22.56 8.90 7.06
CA GLY A 59 -22.90 7.60 7.64
C GLY A 59 -23.39 6.62 6.58
N LYS A 60 -24.20 7.08 5.61
CA LYS A 60 -24.66 6.27 4.47
C LYS A 60 -23.52 5.84 3.56
N ILE A 61 -22.60 6.76 3.24
CA ILE A 61 -21.43 6.48 2.39
C ILE A 61 -20.49 5.48 3.08
N LEU A 62 -20.13 5.74 4.35
CA LEU A 62 -19.29 4.85 5.14
C LEU A 62 -19.92 3.48 5.30
N ARG A 63 -21.25 3.41 5.50
CA ARG A 63 -21.97 2.13 5.56
C ARG A 63 -21.96 1.40 4.23
N ALA A 64 -22.22 2.07 3.12
CA ALA A 64 -22.20 1.46 1.78
C ALA A 64 -20.81 0.90 1.43
N LEU A 65 -19.74 1.66 1.73
CA LEU A 65 -18.37 1.19 1.60
C LEU A 65 -18.08 0.02 2.54
N TYR A 66 -18.47 0.13 3.82
CA TYR A 66 -18.27 -0.94 4.80
C TYR A 66 -18.95 -2.25 4.37
N ASP A 67 -20.18 -2.17 3.88
CA ASP A 67 -20.96 -3.34 3.46
C ASP A 67 -20.40 -4.05 2.22
N LEU A 68 -19.51 -3.37 1.47
CA LEU A 68 -18.83 -3.94 0.33
C LEU A 68 -18.00 -5.18 0.74
N GLN A 69 -17.47 -5.22 1.97
CA GLN A 69 -16.74 -6.38 2.47
C GLN A 69 -17.55 -7.68 2.45
N TYR A 70 -18.88 -7.60 2.59
CA TYR A 70 -19.78 -8.77 2.60
C TYR A 70 -20.12 -9.26 1.19
N GLN A 71 -19.66 -8.58 0.15
CA GLN A 71 -19.83 -8.99 -1.24
C GLN A 71 -18.63 -9.78 -1.78
N PHE A 72 -17.58 -9.94 -0.97
CA PHE A 72 -16.35 -10.65 -1.34
C PHE A 72 -15.94 -11.62 -0.24
N ASP A 73 -16.09 -12.91 -0.48
CA ASP A 73 -15.87 -13.96 0.54
C ASP A 73 -14.41 -14.12 0.98
N ASN A 74 -13.47 -13.58 0.21
CA ASN A 74 -12.04 -13.89 0.33
C ASN A 74 -11.14 -12.63 0.48
N VAL A 75 -11.67 -11.53 1.02
CA VAL A 75 -10.83 -10.39 1.41
C VAL A 75 -10.18 -10.66 2.76
N ASP A 76 -8.86 -10.43 2.88
CA ASP A 76 -8.12 -10.69 4.11
C ASP A 76 -8.34 -9.59 5.15
N ALA A 77 -8.55 -8.36 4.68
CA ALA A 77 -8.65 -7.19 5.54
C ALA A 77 -9.53 -6.12 4.89
N PHE A 78 -10.21 -5.34 5.73
CA PHE A 78 -11.03 -4.22 5.28
C PHE A 78 -11.01 -3.10 6.33
N ILE A 79 -10.68 -1.87 5.92
CA ILE A 79 -10.81 -0.67 6.74
C ILE A 79 -11.49 0.38 5.90
N VAL A 80 -12.52 1.02 6.44
CA VAL A 80 -13.07 2.25 5.85
C VAL A 80 -13.26 3.25 6.97
N GLY A 81 -13.00 4.53 6.74
CA GLY A 81 -13.22 5.54 7.76
C GLY A 81 -12.91 6.96 7.30
N ARG A 82 -13.18 7.90 8.20
CA ARG A 82 -12.74 9.28 8.05
C ARG A 82 -11.24 9.37 8.32
N VAL A 83 -10.57 10.22 7.55
CA VAL A 83 -9.17 10.58 7.77
C VAL A 83 -9.08 11.52 8.98
N LEU A 84 -8.20 11.17 9.92
CA LEU A 84 -8.05 11.84 11.22
C LEU A 84 -7.17 13.08 11.15
N ASN A 85 -6.10 13.02 10.36
CA ASN A 85 -5.15 14.12 10.18
C ASN A 85 -5.57 15.02 8.99
N LYS A 86 -5.19 16.30 9.04
CA LYS A 86 -5.55 17.24 7.98
C LYS A 86 -4.67 17.01 6.74
N VAL A 87 -5.26 16.48 5.67
CA VAL A 87 -4.62 16.30 4.36
C VAL A 87 -5.41 17.05 3.30
N GLU A 88 -4.72 17.75 2.40
CA GLU A 88 -5.40 18.52 1.35
C GLU A 88 -6.27 17.60 0.49
N LYS A 89 -7.57 17.92 0.39
CA LYS A 89 -8.54 17.24 -0.48
C LYS A 89 -8.69 15.74 -0.20
N VAL A 90 -8.33 15.27 0.99
CA VAL A 90 -8.54 13.87 1.39
C VAL A 90 -9.34 13.83 2.68
N THR A 91 -10.46 13.12 2.65
CA THR A 91 -11.48 13.14 3.71
C THR A 91 -11.79 11.77 4.28
N HIS A 92 -11.74 10.75 3.44
CA HIS A 92 -12.04 9.37 3.80
C HIS A 92 -11.01 8.46 3.16
N ALA A 93 -10.83 7.28 3.74
CA ALA A 93 -10.00 6.24 3.18
C ALA A 93 -10.73 4.90 3.20
N LEU A 94 -10.48 4.10 2.17
CA LEU A 94 -10.80 2.69 2.08
C LEU A 94 -9.48 1.92 1.92
N PHE A 95 -9.37 0.82 2.65
CA PHE A 95 -8.34 -0.18 2.50
C PHE A 95 -8.99 -1.54 2.36
N VAL A 96 -8.51 -2.30 1.39
CA VAL A 96 -8.85 -3.70 1.22
C VAL A 96 -7.56 -4.47 0.98
N ARG A 97 -7.43 -5.63 1.64
CA ARG A 97 -6.35 -6.57 1.35
C ARG A 97 -6.91 -7.77 0.59
N PHE A 98 -6.29 -8.07 -0.54
CA PHE A 98 -6.61 -9.23 -1.36
C PHE A 98 -5.47 -10.25 -1.31
N PRO A 99 -5.78 -11.55 -1.25
CA PRO A 99 -4.77 -12.62 -1.36
C PRO A 99 -3.97 -12.56 -2.68
N THR A 100 -4.62 -12.15 -3.77
CA THR A 100 -3.99 -12.12 -5.11
C THR A 100 -4.36 -10.87 -5.91
N VAL A 101 -3.54 -10.58 -6.92
CA VAL A 101 -3.79 -9.48 -7.89
C VAL A 101 -5.04 -9.76 -8.72
N GLU A 102 -5.30 -11.03 -9.03
CA GLU A 102 -6.48 -11.47 -9.78
C GLU A 102 -7.76 -11.09 -9.05
N MET A 103 -7.78 -11.29 -7.72
CA MET A 103 -8.92 -10.91 -6.90
C MET A 103 -9.17 -9.40 -6.86
N LEU A 104 -8.12 -8.58 -6.82
CA LEU A 104 -8.25 -7.13 -6.97
C LEU A 104 -8.79 -6.74 -8.36
N LYS A 105 -8.36 -7.43 -9.43
CA LYS A 105 -8.90 -7.21 -10.78
C LYS A 105 -10.39 -7.56 -10.85
N ASP A 106 -10.83 -8.62 -10.17
CA ASP A 106 -12.23 -9.01 -10.12
C ASP A 106 -13.06 -8.03 -9.28
N TYR A 107 -12.50 -7.54 -8.17
CA TYR A 107 -13.08 -6.45 -7.37
C TYR A 107 -13.38 -5.22 -8.24
N TYR A 108 -12.41 -4.78 -9.05
CA TYR A 108 -12.60 -3.63 -9.96
C TYR A 108 -13.67 -3.84 -11.03
N LYS A 109 -13.96 -5.09 -11.41
CA LYS A 109 -15.00 -5.43 -12.40
C LYS A 109 -16.37 -5.67 -11.78
N SER A 110 -16.46 -5.68 -10.44
CA SER A 110 -17.67 -6.10 -9.76
C SER A 110 -18.81 -5.08 -9.88
N GLU A 111 -20.04 -5.59 -10.03
CA GLU A 111 -21.24 -4.76 -9.94
C GLU A 111 -21.42 -4.18 -8.54
N ALA A 112 -20.99 -4.90 -7.50
CA ALA A 112 -21.08 -4.46 -6.11
C ALA A 112 -20.29 -3.16 -5.90
N LEU A 113 -19.02 -3.11 -6.33
CA LEU A 113 -18.22 -1.89 -6.30
C LEU A 113 -18.89 -0.78 -7.12
N SER A 114 -19.31 -1.11 -8.34
CA SER A 114 -19.94 -0.14 -9.24
C SER A 114 -21.18 0.52 -8.61
N ARG A 115 -22.05 -0.25 -7.95
CA ARG A 115 -23.22 0.26 -7.24
C ARG A 115 -22.85 1.22 -6.11
N VAL A 116 -21.85 0.85 -5.29
CA VAL A 116 -21.38 1.69 -4.18
C VAL A 116 -20.80 3.00 -4.72
N ILE A 117 -19.90 2.95 -5.71
CA ILE A 117 -19.32 4.16 -6.31
C ILE A 117 -20.41 5.04 -6.92
N CYS A 118 -21.34 4.47 -7.68
CA CYS A 118 -22.47 5.21 -8.26
C CYS A 118 -23.29 5.95 -7.20
N SER A 119 -23.52 5.36 -6.02
CA SER A 119 -24.22 6.01 -4.92
C SER A 119 -23.46 7.22 -4.33
N MET A 120 -22.13 7.22 -4.46
CA MET A 120 -21.24 8.24 -3.91
C MET A 120 -20.87 9.34 -4.92
N LEU A 121 -21.04 9.08 -6.22
CA LEU A 121 -20.68 10.01 -7.30
C LEU A 121 -21.15 11.46 -7.10
N PRO A 122 -22.37 11.75 -6.59
CA PRO A 122 -22.79 13.12 -6.34
C PRO A 122 -21.92 13.89 -5.35
N HIS A 123 -21.13 13.18 -4.54
CA HIS A 123 -20.27 13.72 -3.50
C HIS A 123 -18.78 13.44 -3.73
N LEU A 124 -18.41 12.71 -4.79
CA LEU A 124 -17.02 12.33 -5.04
C LEU A 124 -16.33 13.37 -5.93
N TYR A 125 -15.49 14.22 -5.34
CA TYR A 125 -14.73 15.25 -6.07
C TYR A 125 -13.40 14.73 -6.63
N GLY A 126 -13.01 13.51 -6.26
CA GLY A 126 -11.81 12.85 -6.74
C GLY A 126 -11.37 11.73 -5.81
N GLU A 127 -10.43 10.93 -6.27
CA GLU A 127 -9.82 9.86 -5.49
C GLU A 127 -8.35 9.71 -5.84
N ILE A 128 -7.57 9.21 -4.89
CA ILE A 128 -6.19 8.76 -5.09
C ILE A 128 -6.17 7.26 -4.80
N VAL A 129 -5.61 6.47 -5.71
CA VAL A 129 -5.56 5.01 -5.55
C VAL A 129 -4.12 4.52 -5.63
N ILE A 130 -3.79 3.57 -4.75
CA ILE A 130 -2.59 2.76 -4.90
C ILE A 130 -2.93 1.28 -4.70
N ASP A 131 -2.29 0.45 -5.52
CA ASP A 131 -2.35 -1.00 -5.42
C ASP A 131 -0.91 -1.49 -5.29
N TYR A 132 -0.51 -2.13 -4.21
CA TYR A 132 0.86 -2.66 -4.09
C TYR A 132 0.90 -4.07 -3.52
N VAL A 133 1.88 -4.85 -3.97
CA VAL A 133 2.16 -6.17 -3.41
C VAL A 133 3.11 -5.99 -2.23
N SER A 134 2.79 -6.60 -1.09
CA SER A 134 3.67 -6.62 0.07
C SER A 134 3.92 -8.07 0.52
N ALA A 135 5.11 -8.33 1.05
CA ALA A 135 5.38 -9.56 1.79
C ALA A 135 4.67 -9.42 3.14
N THR A 136 3.72 -10.30 3.44
CA THR A 136 2.82 -10.13 4.58
C THR A 136 2.92 -11.26 5.59
N GLY A 137 2.99 -10.89 6.87
CA GLY A 137 2.44 -11.72 7.95
C GLY A 137 0.92 -11.54 8.05
N PRO A 138 0.20 -12.45 8.74
CA PRO A 138 -1.24 -12.34 8.90
C PRO A 138 -1.60 -11.03 9.61
N LEU A 139 -2.41 -10.18 8.98
CA LEU A 139 -3.16 -9.16 9.72
C LEU A 139 -4.33 -9.88 10.38
N ASP A 140 -4.39 -9.86 11.71
CA ASP A 140 -5.57 -10.36 12.42
C ASP A 140 -6.71 -9.33 12.33
N THR A 141 -7.42 -9.38 11.22
CA THR A 141 -8.60 -8.55 10.94
C THR A 141 -9.87 -9.10 11.59
N ASN A 142 -9.79 -10.29 12.16
CA ASN A 142 -10.84 -10.89 12.99
C ASN A 142 -10.82 -10.35 14.43
N GLN A 143 -9.82 -9.55 14.81
CA GLN A 143 -9.81 -8.87 16.10
C GLN A 143 -10.89 -7.77 16.14
N LYS A 144 -11.85 -7.94 17.05
CA LYS A 144 -12.98 -7.05 17.34
C LYS A 144 -12.60 -5.63 17.81
N ASP A 145 -11.32 -5.26 17.79
CA ASP A 145 -10.84 -3.92 18.15
C ASP A 145 -10.87 -2.99 16.92
N PRO A 146 -11.11 -1.68 17.09
CA PRO A 146 -11.05 -0.75 15.95
C PRO A 146 -9.62 -0.68 15.43
N MET A 147 -9.34 -1.27 14.26
CA MET A 147 -8.03 -1.10 13.61
C MET A 147 -7.87 0.34 13.15
N CYS A 148 -6.75 0.95 13.53
CA CYS A 148 -6.30 2.23 13.02
C CYS A 148 -5.10 1.96 12.09
N ALA A 149 -4.95 2.77 11.07
CA ALA A 149 -3.82 2.65 10.15
C ALA A 149 -3.27 4.03 9.80
N THR A 150 -1.95 4.11 9.69
CA THR A 150 -1.30 5.18 8.93
C THR A 150 -0.87 4.59 7.60
N VAL A 151 -1.20 5.25 6.49
CA VAL A 151 -0.72 4.88 5.15
C VAL A 151 -0.05 6.09 4.53
N THR A 152 1.11 5.84 3.93
CA THR A 152 1.86 6.85 3.17
C THR A 152 2.02 6.39 1.73
N LEU A 153 1.56 7.23 0.81
CA LEU A 153 1.76 7.11 -0.62
C LEU A 153 2.94 7.98 -1.02
N LEU A 154 3.89 7.43 -1.76
CA LEU A 154 5.11 8.14 -2.15
C LEU A 154 5.36 8.09 -3.64
N ARG A 155 5.70 9.26 -4.19
CA ARG A 155 6.21 9.39 -5.55
C ARG A 155 7.73 9.55 -5.47
N LYS A 156 8.47 8.58 -5.99
CA LYS A 156 9.94 8.64 -6.02
C LYS A 156 10.44 9.77 -6.93
N LYS A 157 11.63 10.29 -6.64
CA LYS A 157 12.37 11.19 -7.53
C LYS A 157 12.75 10.45 -8.83
N LYS A 158 12.96 11.21 -9.91
CA LYS A 158 13.22 10.66 -11.25
C LYS A 158 14.45 9.74 -11.27
N ASP A 159 15.52 10.15 -10.61
CA ASP A 159 16.82 9.48 -10.64
C ASP A 159 16.99 8.42 -9.53
N VAL A 160 15.98 8.29 -8.65
CA VAL A 160 15.96 7.25 -7.61
C VAL A 160 15.40 5.96 -8.20
N CYS A 161 16.10 4.84 -8.03
CA CYS A 161 15.61 3.54 -8.45
C CYS A 161 14.65 2.94 -7.40
N SER A 162 13.75 2.03 -7.79
CA SER A 162 12.80 1.43 -6.84
C SER A 162 13.52 0.65 -5.72
N GLY A 163 14.64 -0.02 -6.03
CA GLY A 163 15.42 -0.74 -5.03
C GLY A 163 15.98 0.13 -3.90
N GLU A 164 16.29 1.41 -4.17
CA GLU A 164 16.67 2.36 -3.11
C GLU A 164 15.52 2.66 -2.16
N ILE A 165 14.30 2.81 -2.70
CA ILE A 165 13.09 2.96 -1.90
C ILE A 165 12.85 1.72 -1.07
N ASP A 166 12.93 0.53 -1.67
CA ASP A 166 12.70 -0.74 -0.98
C ASP A 166 13.69 -0.93 0.18
N CYS A 167 14.97 -0.61 -0.01
CA CYS A 167 15.98 -0.61 1.06
C CYS A 167 15.65 0.39 2.19
N ALA A 168 15.15 1.58 1.85
CA ALA A 168 14.75 2.58 2.83
C ALA A 168 13.49 2.13 3.61
N LEU A 169 12.52 1.52 2.94
CA LEU A 169 11.32 0.97 3.57
C LEU A 169 11.64 -0.25 4.44
N HIS A 170 12.62 -1.07 4.06
CA HIS A 170 13.11 -2.15 4.91
C HIS A 170 13.77 -1.62 6.19
N SER A 171 14.53 -0.52 6.11
CA SER A 171 15.03 0.16 7.31
C SER A 171 13.89 0.68 8.20
N LEU A 172 12.82 1.21 7.59
CA LEU A 172 11.65 1.70 8.32
C LEU A 172 10.91 0.56 9.01
N MET A 173 10.76 -0.60 8.35
CA MET A 173 10.21 -1.81 8.93
C MET A 173 10.98 -2.23 10.18
N GLY A 174 12.32 -2.24 10.13
CA GLY A 174 13.13 -2.54 11.32
C GLY A 174 12.89 -1.60 12.50
N ALA A 175 12.69 -0.30 12.23
CA ALA A 175 12.31 0.66 13.29
C ALA A 175 10.88 0.44 13.82
N VAL A 176 9.98 -0.09 12.98
CA VAL A 176 8.61 -0.45 13.38
C VAL A 176 8.57 -1.76 14.18
N ASP A 177 9.41 -2.73 13.86
CA ASP A 177 9.47 -4.03 14.54
C ASP A 177 9.89 -3.90 16.03
N GLU A 178 10.61 -2.83 16.37
CA GLU A 178 10.94 -2.46 17.76
C GLU A 178 9.71 -2.00 18.56
N LEU A 179 8.60 -1.68 17.89
CA LEU A 179 7.38 -1.14 18.47
C LEU A 179 6.34 -2.24 18.70
N GLY A 180 6.37 -2.89 19.86
CA GLY A 180 5.45 -3.99 20.19
C GLY A 180 3.94 -3.66 20.17
N PHE A 181 3.56 -2.38 20.03
CA PHE A 181 2.17 -1.96 19.85
C PHE A 181 1.72 -1.97 18.37
N VAL A 182 2.64 -1.94 17.41
CA VAL A 182 2.32 -2.04 15.98
C VAL A 182 1.95 -3.49 15.64
N LYS A 183 0.82 -3.67 14.96
CA LYS A 183 0.23 -4.99 14.62
C LYS A 183 0.63 -5.48 13.24
N GLY A 184 1.12 -4.58 12.40
CA GLY A 184 1.68 -4.93 11.11
C GLY A 184 2.29 -3.72 10.45
N PHE A 185 3.29 -3.98 9.62
CA PHE A 185 3.86 -3.04 8.68
C PHE A 185 3.85 -3.67 7.30
N THR A 186 3.51 -2.89 6.29
CA THR A 186 3.57 -3.33 4.89
C THR A 186 4.16 -2.23 4.04
N ALA A 187 4.82 -2.64 2.97
CA ALA A 187 5.44 -1.75 2.01
C ALA A 187 5.51 -2.45 0.66
N GLY A 188 5.40 -1.69 -0.42
CA GLY A 188 5.55 -2.24 -1.75
C GLY A 188 5.50 -1.20 -2.88
N SER A 189 5.97 -1.63 -4.05
CA SER A 189 5.83 -0.89 -5.29
C SER A 189 4.40 -0.99 -5.84
N ASN A 190 3.91 0.12 -6.40
CA ASN A 190 2.62 0.17 -7.06
C ASN A 190 2.60 -0.77 -8.28
N VAL A 191 1.55 -1.59 -8.41
CA VAL A 191 1.35 -2.50 -9.55
C VAL A 191 0.55 -1.88 -10.70
N PHE A 192 0.10 -0.63 -10.52
CA PHE A 192 -0.51 0.21 -11.57
C PHE A 192 -1.72 -0.42 -12.28
N ILE A 193 -2.55 -1.19 -11.57
CA ILE A 193 -3.72 -1.88 -12.16
C ILE A 193 -4.71 -0.88 -12.77
N ARG A 194 -4.94 0.27 -12.11
CA ARG A 194 -5.78 1.35 -12.64
C ARG A 194 -5.07 2.30 -13.61
N GLY A 195 -3.78 2.11 -13.84
CA GLY A 195 -2.97 2.98 -14.71
C GLY A 195 -2.57 4.34 -14.09
N ASP A 196 -2.99 4.67 -12.87
CA ASP A 196 -2.54 5.88 -12.17
C ASP A 196 -1.08 5.73 -11.72
N LYS A 197 -0.20 6.50 -12.36
CA LYS A 197 1.25 6.49 -12.13
C LYS A 197 1.72 7.61 -11.21
N HIS A 198 0.81 8.30 -10.52
CA HIS A 198 1.17 9.41 -9.65
C HIS A 198 2.02 8.95 -8.46
N PHE A 199 1.60 7.89 -7.78
CA PHE A 199 2.34 7.30 -6.66
C PHE A 199 3.03 6.01 -7.08
N THR A 200 4.26 5.83 -6.61
CA THR A 200 5.14 4.73 -7.02
C THR A 200 5.25 3.63 -5.99
N HIS A 201 5.12 3.96 -4.70
CA HIS A 201 5.16 3.01 -3.61
C HIS A 201 4.15 3.43 -2.54
N GLY A 202 3.72 2.45 -1.77
CA GLY A 202 2.91 2.65 -0.57
C GLY A 202 3.54 1.91 0.60
N PHE A 203 3.30 2.42 1.80
CA PHE A 203 3.54 1.67 3.02
C PHE A 203 2.49 2.03 4.08
N ALA A 204 2.16 1.07 4.92
CA ALA A 204 1.18 1.24 5.98
C ALA A 204 1.60 0.56 7.28
N SER A 205 1.33 1.22 8.40
CA SER A 205 1.42 0.66 9.75
C SER A 205 0.04 0.52 10.36
N TYR A 206 -0.22 -0.60 11.01
CA TYR A 206 -1.51 -0.94 11.61
C TYR A 206 -1.40 -0.97 13.14
N VAL A 207 -2.30 -0.30 13.85
CA VAL A 207 -2.34 -0.23 15.33
C VAL A 207 -3.78 -0.41 15.82
N LYS A 208 -3.99 -0.57 17.13
CA LYS A 208 -5.32 -0.79 17.72
C LYS A 208 -6.06 0.49 18.08
N THR A 209 -5.36 1.61 18.26
CA THR A 209 -5.98 2.85 18.75
C THR A 209 -5.38 4.10 18.12
N VAL A 210 -6.14 5.20 18.14
CA VAL A 210 -5.63 6.51 17.71
C VAL A 210 -4.44 6.96 18.56
N CYS A 211 -4.45 6.68 19.87
CA CYS A 211 -3.32 6.98 20.75
C CYS A 211 -2.04 6.21 20.34
N GLU A 212 -2.16 5.00 19.80
CA GLU A 212 -1.02 4.26 19.26
C GLU A 212 -0.52 4.83 17.92
N LEU A 213 -1.38 5.48 17.12
CA LEU A 213 -0.92 6.23 15.94
C LEU A 213 -0.07 7.42 16.36
N GLU A 214 -0.51 8.17 17.37
CA GLU A 214 0.25 9.31 17.92
C GLU A 214 1.62 8.83 18.45
N LYS A 215 1.65 7.73 19.20
CA LYS A 215 2.91 7.12 19.68
C LYS A 215 3.84 6.67 18.57
N LEU A 216 3.30 6.20 17.44
CA LEU A 216 4.10 5.84 16.27
C LEU A 216 4.77 7.08 15.67
N GLU A 217 4.01 8.15 15.48
CA GLU A 217 4.51 9.42 14.90
C GLU A 217 5.52 10.12 15.82
N GLU A 218 5.32 10.05 17.14
CA GLU A 218 6.23 10.59 18.15
C GLU A 218 7.49 9.75 18.37
N ASN A 219 7.51 8.50 17.88
CA ASN A 219 8.66 7.62 18.08
C ASN A 219 9.89 8.15 17.34
N SER A 220 10.92 8.51 18.09
CA SER A 220 12.10 9.17 17.53
C SER A 220 12.90 8.31 16.53
N HIS A 221 12.91 6.98 16.69
CA HIS A 221 13.61 6.09 15.75
C HIS A 221 12.84 5.96 14.44
N TYR A 222 11.53 5.70 14.52
CA TYR A 222 10.63 5.71 13.37
C TYR A 222 10.69 7.03 12.60
N ALA A 223 10.52 8.16 13.29
CA ALA A 223 10.54 9.48 12.69
C ALA A 223 11.89 9.79 12.02
N LYS A 224 13.01 9.52 12.69
CA LYS A 224 14.35 9.70 12.08
C LYS A 224 14.53 8.85 10.84
N THR A 225 14.09 7.60 10.87
CA THR A 225 14.21 6.68 9.73
C THR A 225 13.36 7.14 8.56
N LEU A 226 12.09 7.53 8.82
CA LEU A 226 11.20 8.10 7.81
C LEU A 226 11.81 9.37 7.18
N HIS A 227 12.21 10.34 8.01
CA HIS A 227 12.69 11.65 7.55
C HIS A 227 14.08 11.62 6.88
N HIS A 228 14.99 10.73 7.30
CA HIS A 228 16.36 10.70 6.78
C HIS A 228 16.61 9.62 5.74
N LYS A 229 15.79 8.56 5.68
CA LYS A 229 15.98 7.49 4.69
C LYS A 229 14.89 7.45 3.62
N VAL A 230 13.62 7.63 3.98
CA VAL A 230 12.50 7.44 3.03
C VAL A 230 12.14 8.74 2.32
N LEU A 231 11.80 9.80 3.06
CA LEU A 231 11.35 11.07 2.49
C LEU A 231 12.37 11.75 1.55
N PRO A 232 13.71 11.66 1.78
CA PRO A 232 14.67 12.25 0.85
C PRO A 232 14.65 11.63 -0.55
N LEU A 233 14.08 10.44 -0.70
CA LEU A 233 13.97 9.72 -1.97
C LEU A 233 12.68 10.06 -2.75
N SER A 234 11.72 10.75 -2.12
CA SER A 234 10.45 11.13 -2.73
C SER A 234 10.44 12.59 -3.21
N CYS A 235 9.60 12.87 -4.21
CA CYS A 235 9.29 14.24 -4.65
C CYS A 235 7.91 14.71 -4.18
N SER A 236 7.03 13.77 -3.80
CA SER A 236 5.79 14.05 -3.10
C SER A 236 5.37 12.85 -2.25
N THR A 237 4.65 13.14 -1.16
CA THR A 237 4.03 12.14 -0.30
C THR A 237 2.62 12.57 0.10
N VAL A 238 1.76 11.59 0.37
CA VAL A 238 0.47 11.77 1.02
C VAL A 238 0.40 10.78 2.16
N THR A 239 0.26 11.26 3.39
CA THR A 239 0.16 10.42 4.59
C THR A 239 -1.17 10.66 5.26
N VAL A 240 -1.96 9.61 5.44
CA VAL A 240 -3.25 9.68 6.13
C VAL A 240 -3.32 8.69 7.28
N ASN A 241 -3.98 9.12 8.34
CA ASN A 241 -4.36 8.32 9.49
C ASN A 241 -5.85 8.04 9.38
N VAL A 242 -6.23 6.77 9.47
CA VAL A 242 -7.63 6.34 9.40
C VAL A 242 -7.98 5.48 10.61
N MET A 243 -9.18 5.67 11.13
CA MET A 243 -9.80 4.78 12.11
C MET A 243 -10.94 4.02 11.46
N ALA A 244 -11.00 2.70 11.64
CA ALA A 244 -12.08 1.88 11.11
C ALA A 244 -13.45 2.34 11.62
N PHE A 245 -14.35 2.61 10.67
CA PHE A 245 -15.76 2.84 10.89
C PHE A 245 -16.39 1.56 11.44
N LYS A 246 -17.13 1.70 12.54
CA LYS A 246 -17.95 0.64 13.11
C LYS A 246 -19.40 1.07 13.03
N PRO A 247 -20.22 0.41 12.20
CA PRO A 247 -21.65 0.70 12.22
C PRO A 247 -22.22 0.33 13.60
N ILE A 248 -23.03 1.23 14.16
CA ILE A 248 -23.81 0.93 15.36
C ILE A 248 -24.77 -0.19 14.98
N LYS A 249 -24.73 -1.32 15.69
CA LYS A 249 -25.76 -2.35 15.57
C LYS A 249 -27.08 -1.71 16.01
N SER A 250 -27.99 -1.46 15.08
CA SER A 250 -29.38 -1.20 15.45
C SER A 250 -29.88 -2.46 16.14
N CYS A 251 -30.18 -2.38 17.44
CA CYS A 251 -31.01 -3.37 18.10
C CYS A 251 -32.37 -3.33 17.38
N LEU A 252 -32.61 -4.29 16.49
CA LEU A 252 -33.95 -4.66 16.05
C LEU A 252 -34.58 -5.56 17.10
#